data_AF-A0AA91EZ91-F1
#
_entry.id   AF-A0AA91EZ91-F1
#
_cell.length_a   1.000
_cell.length_b   1.000
_cell.length_c   1.000
_cell.angle_alpha   90.00
_cell.angle_beta   90.00
_cell.angle_gamma   90.00
#
_symmetry.space_group_name_H-M   'P 1'
#
loop_
_entity.id
_entity.type
_entity.pdbx_description
1 polymer ?
#
loop_
_entity_poly.entity_id
_entity_poly.type
_entity_poly.pdbx_seq_one_letter_code
_entity_poly.pdbx_strand_id
1 'polypeptide(L)'
;MTAPPEEPQPPGKALPDRPADVDTAFWLWLAALPLMTCGYVVNLLTAPEIPASAVTYPIVALTAIVVVVVVATFLMLMRSGYRWARTVLTGGGIAAVVNAVSALWHADARPAVAMVVAVTGIVGSVLIAAGTVLLHRSEAHAYFVR
;
A
#
# COMPACT_ATOMS: atom_id res chain seq x y z
N MET A 1 -18.80 -52.84 -24.95
CA MET A 1 -18.50 -51.41 -25.07
C MET A 1 -17.28 -51.14 -24.19
N THR A 2 -16.10 -51.14 -24.79
CA THR A 2 -14.82 -50.85 -24.11
C THR A 2 -14.64 -49.34 -24.06
N ALA A 3 -14.45 -48.78 -22.86
CA ALA A 3 -14.17 -47.36 -22.67
C ALA A 3 -12.83 -46.98 -23.35
N PRO A 4 -12.73 -45.79 -23.98
CA PRO A 4 -11.48 -45.33 -24.56
C PRO A 4 -10.43 -45.06 -23.44
N PRO A 5 -9.13 -45.28 -23.73
CA PRO A 5 -8.06 -45.08 -22.76
C PRO A 5 -7.97 -43.62 -22.33
N GLU A 6 -7.93 -43.37 -21.01
CA GLU A 6 -7.67 -42.06 -20.43
C GLU A 6 -6.29 -41.57 -20.88
N GLU A 7 -6.27 -40.53 -21.71
CA GLU A 7 -5.04 -39.81 -22.01
C GLU A 7 -4.47 -39.22 -20.71
N PRO A 8 -3.14 -39.29 -20.47
CA PRO A 8 -2.52 -38.64 -19.33
C PRO A 8 -2.78 -37.13 -19.43
N GLN A 9 -3.64 -36.63 -18.54
CA GLN A 9 -3.93 -35.21 -18.42
C GLN A 9 -2.59 -34.47 -18.25
N PRO A 10 -2.24 -33.52 -19.15
CA PRO A 10 -0.99 -32.77 -19.03
C PRO A 10 -0.97 -32.15 -17.63
N PRO A 11 0.18 -32.17 -16.93
CA PRO A 11 0.26 -31.70 -15.54
C PRO A 11 -0.34 -30.31 -15.50
N GLY A 12 -1.58 -30.24 -15.00
CA GLY A 12 -2.29 -28.99 -14.87
C GLY A 12 -1.37 -28.09 -14.10
N LYS A 13 -1.12 -26.87 -14.62
CA LYS A 13 -0.47 -25.81 -13.85
C LYS A 13 -1.10 -25.84 -12.46
N ALA A 14 -0.41 -26.42 -11.50
CA ALA A 14 -0.81 -26.34 -10.12
C ALA A 14 -0.81 -24.83 -9.88
N LEU A 15 -2.00 -24.22 -9.76
CA LEU A 15 -2.05 -22.81 -9.39
C LEU A 15 -1.18 -22.70 -8.14
N PRO A 16 -0.14 -21.87 -8.15
CA PRO A 16 0.68 -21.68 -6.97
C PRO A 16 -0.27 -21.38 -5.80
N ASP A 17 -0.02 -21.97 -4.63
CA ASP A 17 -0.84 -21.80 -3.43
C ASP A 17 -1.04 -20.31 -3.08
N ARG A 18 -0.16 -19.43 -3.60
CA ARG A 18 -0.33 -17.98 -3.64
C ARG A 18 0.29 -17.38 -4.93
N PRO A 19 -0.43 -16.50 -5.68
CA PRO A 19 0.08 -15.88 -6.90
C PRO A 19 1.22 -14.90 -6.65
N ALA A 20 2.20 -14.85 -7.56
CA ALA A 20 3.34 -13.92 -7.49
C ALA A 20 2.93 -12.43 -7.54
N ASP A 21 1.80 -12.10 -8.18
CA ASP A 21 1.26 -10.73 -8.23
C ASP A 21 0.88 -10.21 -6.82
N VAL A 22 0.34 -11.09 -5.95
CA VAL A 22 -0.06 -10.75 -4.57
C VAL A 22 1.18 -10.43 -3.73
N ASP A 23 2.25 -11.21 -3.90
CA ASP A 23 3.51 -10.96 -3.22
C ASP A 23 4.19 -9.68 -3.69
N THR A 24 4.20 -9.47 -4.99
CA THR A 24 4.77 -8.24 -5.57
C THR A 24 3.99 -7.02 -5.08
N ALA A 25 2.66 -7.07 -5.10
CA ALA A 25 1.81 -6.02 -4.56
C ALA A 25 2.06 -5.77 -3.07
N PHE A 26 2.22 -6.83 -2.27
CA PHE A 26 2.56 -6.73 -0.85
C PHE A 26 3.88 -5.99 -0.64
N TRP A 27 4.93 -6.33 -1.40
CA TRP A 27 6.23 -5.67 -1.29
C TRP A 27 6.20 -4.21 -1.72
N LEU A 28 5.47 -3.89 -2.80
CA LEU A 28 5.29 -2.49 -3.24
C LEU A 28 4.60 -1.66 -2.16
N TRP A 29 3.54 -2.20 -1.55
CA TRP A 29 2.86 -1.53 -0.43
C TRP A 29 3.72 -1.43 0.82
N LEU A 30 4.46 -2.48 1.15
CA LEU A 30 5.37 -2.48 2.31
C LEU A 30 6.48 -1.46 2.14
N ALA A 31 7.00 -1.25 0.93
CA ALA A 31 7.97 -0.21 0.62
C ALA A 31 7.34 1.19 0.60
N ALA A 32 6.11 1.32 0.10
CA ALA A 32 5.40 2.60 0.06
C ALA A 32 5.07 3.15 1.46
N LEU A 33 4.76 2.26 2.40
CA LEU A 33 4.40 2.62 3.78
C LEU A 33 5.41 3.56 4.45
N PRO A 34 6.69 3.19 4.64
CA PRO A 34 7.65 4.07 5.30
C PRO A 34 7.87 5.38 4.54
N LEU A 35 7.86 5.35 3.19
CA LEU A 35 7.97 6.58 2.40
C LEU A 35 6.81 7.54 2.70
N MET A 36 5.58 7.06 2.62
CA MET A 36 4.38 7.85 2.89
C MET A 36 4.34 8.36 4.32
N THR A 37 4.72 7.53 5.28
CA THR A 37 4.81 7.94 6.69
C THR A 37 5.85 9.02 6.90
N CYS A 38 7.03 8.92 6.28
CA CYS A 38 8.05 9.97 6.35
C CYS A 38 7.53 11.30 5.79
N GLY A 39 6.91 11.29 4.61
CA GLY A 39 6.33 12.49 4.01
C GLY A 39 5.25 13.13 4.89
N TYR A 40 4.37 12.30 5.46
CA TYR A 40 3.32 12.74 6.39
C TYR A 40 3.88 13.38 7.66
N VAL A 41 4.85 12.73 8.31
CA VAL A 41 5.47 13.25 9.53
C VAL A 41 6.20 14.56 9.27
N VAL A 42 6.99 14.64 8.19
CA VAL A 42 7.70 15.88 7.82
C VAL A 42 6.71 17.01 7.61
N ASN A 43 5.65 16.79 6.83
CA ASN A 43 4.63 17.80 6.57
C ASN A 43 3.93 18.31 7.84
N LEU A 44 3.65 17.41 8.80
CA LEU A 44 3.05 17.79 10.08
C LEU A 44 3.99 18.58 10.98
N LEU A 45 5.26 18.21 11.01
CA LEU A 45 6.26 18.88 11.85
C LEU A 45 6.64 20.27 11.32
N THR A 46 6.43 20.52 10.04
CA THR A 46 6.68 21.83 9.40
C THR A 46 5.42 22.67 9.24
N ALA A 47 4.24 22.16 9.65
CA ALA A 47 2.98 22.88 9.52
C ALA A 47 2.99 24.15 10.40
N PRO A 48 2.78 25.35 9.82
CA PRO A 48 2.88 26.61 10.55
C PRO A 48 1.76 26.84 11.58
N GLU A 49 0.61 26.17 11.41
CA GLU A 49 -0.58 26.32 12.25
C GLU A 49 -0.54 25.49 13.55
N ILE A 50 0.45 24.59 13.70
CA ILE A 50 0.54 23.70 14.85
C ILE A 50 1.60 24.27 15.82
N PRO A 51 1.21 24.74 17.02
CA PRO A 51 2.20 25.16 18.00
C PRO A 51 3.12 23.97 18.34
N ALA A 52 4.42 24.19 18.21
CA ALA A 52 5.47 23.23 18.52
C ALA A 52 5.54 23.00 20.04
N SER A 53 4.54 22.31 20.58
CA SER A 53 4.43 21.96 21.99
C SER A 53 5.04 20.57 22.23
N ALA A 54 5.48 20.32 23.46
CA ALA A 54 6.00 19.01 23.87
C ALA A 54 4.96 17.86 23.71
N VAL A 55 3.68 18.20 23.57
CA VAL A 55 2.57 17.25 23.40
C VAL A 55 2.29 16.94 21.93
N THR A 56 2.61 17.84 21.01
CA THR A 56 2.36 17.68 19.58
C THR A 56 3.16 16.52 18.99
N TYR A 57 4.47 16.47 19.28
CA TYR A 57 5.37 15.43 18.77
C TYR A 57 4.94 13.99 19.12
N PRO A 58 4.63 13.64 20.38
CA PRO A 58 4.21 12.29 20.71
C PRO A 58 2.87 11.93 20.08
N ILE A 59 1.94 12.88 19.92
CA ILE A 59 0.65 12.63 19.24
C ILE A 59 0.90 12.32 17.76
N VAL A 60 1.68 13.14 17.05
CA VAL A 60 2.01 12.91 15.63
C VAL A 60 2.70 11.56 15.45
N ALA A 61 3.67 11.25 16.31
CA ALA A 61 4.36 9.97 16.29
C ALA A 61 3.40 8.79 16.54
N LEU A 62 2.52 8.90 17.55
CA LEU A 62 1.54 7.88 17.86
C LEU A 62 0.57 7.67 16.70
N THR A 63 0.03 8.74 16.11
CA THR A 63 -0.87 8.66 14.95
C THR A 63 -0.17 7.99 13.76
N ALA A 64 1.07 8.37 13.46
CA ALA A 64 1.86 7.75 12.39
C ALA A 64 2.08 6.25 12.64
N ILE A 65 2.43 5.86 13.87
CA ILE A 65 2.61 4.46 14.28
C ILE A 65 1.30 3.68 14.10
N VAL A 66 0.18 4.23 14.58
CA VAL A 66 -1.14 3.59 14.46
C VAL A 66 -1.48 3.35 12.98
N VAL A 67 -1.30 4.35 12.12
CA VAL A 67 -1.54 4.21 10.68
C VAL A 67 -0.66 3.11 10.07
N VAL A 68 0.64 3.10 10.38
CA VAL A 68 1.58 2.07 9.89
C VAL A 68 1.14 0.68 10.32
N VAL A 69 0.82 0.48 11.60
CA VAL A 69 0.39 -0.81 12.15
C VAL A 69 -0.91 -1.27 11.51
N VAL A 70 -1.88 -0.36 11.34
CA VAL A 70 -3.17 -0.66 10.70
C VAL A 70 -2.96 -1.11 9.26
N VAL A 71 -2.20 -0.36 8.45
CA VAL A 71 -1.95 -0.73 7.05
C VAL A 71 -1.15 -2.04 6.97
N ALA A 72 -0.10 -2.20 7.79
CA ALA A 72 0.68 -3.44 7.83
C ALA A 72 -0.19 -4.66 8.19
N THR A 73 -1.13 -4.48 9.12
CA THR A 73 -2.12 -5.52 9.47
C THR A 73 -2.98 -5.88 8.26
N PHE A 74 -3.55 -4.88 7.56
CA PHE A 74 -4.33 -5.14 6.35
C PHE A 74 -3.52 -5.80 5.23
N LEU A 75 -2.23 -5.48 5.09
CA LEU A 75 -1.33 -6.16 4.15
C LEU A 75 -1.13 -7.63 4.51
N MET A 76 -1.03 -7.96 5.80
CA MET A 76 -0.97 -9.34 6.27
C MET A 76 -2.28 -10.09 6.04
N LEU A 77 -3.44 -9.46 6.27
CA LEU A 77 -4.74 -10.05 5.93
C LEU A 77 -4.89 -10.26 4.42
N MET A 78 -4.40 -9.32 3.61
CA MET A 78 -4.37 -9.48 2.16
C MET A 78 -3.51 -10.69 1.76
N ARG A 79 -2.35 -10.83 2.39
CA ARG A 79 -1.42 -11.95 2.19
C ARG A 79 -2.01 -13.30 2.59
N SER A 80 -3.00 -13.33 3.48
CA SER A 80 -3.72 -14.53 3.88
C SER A 80 -5.03 -14.78 3.10
N GLY A 81 -5.31 -14.01 2.04
CA GLY A 81 -6.44 -14.25 1.13
C GLY A 81 -7.76 -13.55 1.48
N TYR A 82 -7.79 -12.59 2.42
CA TYR A 82 -9.01 -11.86 2.73
C TYR A 82 -9.44 -10.90 1.60
N ARG A 83 -10.64 -11.09 1.04
CA ARG A 83 -11.19 -10.28 -0.07
C ARG A 83 -11.38 -8.80 0.29
N TRP A 84 -11.80 -8.52 1.52
CA TRP A 84 -12.11 -7.17 2.01
C TRP A 84 -10.87 -6.31 2.24
N ALA A 85 -9.70 -6.93 2.43
CA ALA A 85 -8.45 -6.19 2.56
C ALA A 85 -8.17 -5.35 1.30
N ARG A 86 -8.59 -5.83 0.11
CA ARG A 86 -8.39 -5.11 -1.15
C ARG A 86 -9.13 -3.78 -1.17
N THR A 87 -10.41 -3.74 -0.79
CA THR A 87 -11.21 -2.51 -0.82
C THR A 87 -10.70 -1.50 0.19
N VAL A 88 -10.32 -1.94 1.39
CA VAL A 88 -9.72 -1.08 2.42
C VAL A 88 -8.37 -0.52 1.96
N LEU A 89 -7.48 -1.36 1.42
CA LEU A 89 -6.19 -0.92 0.90
C LEU A 89 -6.35 0.03 -0.28
N THR A 90 -7.30 -0.21 -1.18
CA THR A 90 -7.57 0.74 -2.27
C THR A 90 -8.10 2.08 -1.75
N GLY A 91 -9.02 2.07 -0.80
CA GLY A 91 -9.56 3.31 -0.21
C GLY A 91 -8.49 4.09 0.55
N GLY A 92 -7.71 3.41 1.39
CA GLY A 92 -6.58 4.00 2.11
C GLY A 92 -5.48 4.49 1.17
N GLY A 93 -5.21 3.76 0.09
CA GLY A 93 -4.26 4.15 -0.94
C GLY A 93 -4.67 5.43 -1.67
N ILE A 94 -5.95 5.55 -2.07
CA ILE A 94 -6.49 6.77 -2.67
C ILE A 94 -6.38 7.95 -1.70
N ALA A 95 -6.73 7.75 -0.42
CA ALA A 95 -6.59 8.79 0.60
C ALA A 95 -5.14 9.25 0.76
N ALA A 96 -4.18 8.31 0.74
CA ALA A 96 -2.76 8.63 0.81
C ALA A 96 -2.28 9.44 -0.41
N VAL A 97 -2.72 9.08 -1.62
CA VAL A 97 -2.39 9.82 -2.85
C VAL A 97 -2.98 11.24 -2.82
N VAL A 98 -4.25 11.39 -2.43
CA VAL A 98 -4.88 12.71 -2.29
C VAL A 98 -4.16 13.56 -1.24
N ASN A 99 -3.76 12.96 -0.13
CA ASN A 99 -2.95 13.64 0.89
C ASN A 99 -1.59 14.08 0.33
N ALA A 100 -0.90 13.23 -0.43
CA ALA A 100 0.37 13.57 -1.06
C ALA A 100 0.23 14.73 -2.06
N VAL A 101 -0.83 14.72 -2.88
CA VAL A 101 -1.15 15.82 -3.82
C VAL A 101 -1.42 17.11 -3.05
N SER A 102 -2.19 17.05 -1.96
CA SER A 102 -2.47 18.22 -1.11
C SER A 102 -1.20 18.79 -0.48
N ALA A 103 -0.31 17.93 0.03
CA ALA A 103 0.96 18.32 0.61
C ALA A 103 1.91 18.95 -0.42
N LEU A 104 1.91 18.45 -1.66
CA LEU A 104 2.64 19.05 -2.78
C LEU A 104 2.13 20.44 -3.14
N TRP A 105 0.81 20.65 -3.08
CA TRP A 105 0.19 21.94 -3.39
C TRP A 105 0.51 23.00 -2.33
N HIS A 106 0.65 22.58 -1.08
CA HIS A 106 0.98 23.42 0.07
C HIS A 106 2.44 23.24 0.51
N ALA A 107 3.33 22.96 -0.45
CA ALA A 107 4.73 22.67 -0.14
C ALA A 107 5.38 23.83 0.61
N ASP A 108 6.16 23.49 1.63
CA ASP A 108 6.91 24.45 2.45
C ASP A 108 7.93 25.23 1.59
N ALA A 109 8.15 26.50 1.92
CA ALA A 109 9.13 27.36 1.24
C ALA A 109 10.58 26.85 1.40
N ARG A 110 10.85 26.01 2.40
CA ARG A 110 12.17 25.40 2.62
C ARG A 110 12.44 24.32 1.56
N PRO A 111 13.47 24.48 0.70
CA PRO A 111 13.67 23.59 -0.44
C PRO A 111 13.96 22.14 -0.05
N ALA A 112 14.64 21.92 1.09
CA ALA A 112 14.91 20.57 1.59
C ALA A 112 13.63 19.83 2.01
N VAL A 113 12.67 20.53 2.65
CA VAL A 113 11.40 19.96 3.11
C VAL A 113 10.52 19.62 1.91
N ALA A 114 10.40 20.56 0.96
CA ALA A 114 9.65 20.37 -0.28
C ALA A 114 10.17 19.16 -1.07
N MET A 115 11.49 18.99 -1.17
CA MET A 115 12.10 17.83 -1.85
C MET A 115 11.74 16.49 -1.18
N VAL A 116 11.82 16.41 0.16
CA VAL A 116 11.47 15.18 0.88
C VAL A 116 10.00 14.84 0.69
N VAL A 117 9.10 15.81 0.86
CA VAL A 117 7.66 15.62 0.66
C VAL A 117 7.36 15.21 -0.79
N ALA A 118 8.02 15.82 -1.77
CA ALA A 118 7.82 15.49 -3.17
C ALA A 118 8.30 14.08 -3.52
N VAL A 119 9.53 13.70 -3.15
CA VAL A 119 10.07 12.37 -3.46
C VAL A 119 9.24 11.28 -2.78
N THR A 120 8.97 11.43 -1.49
CA THR A 120 8.18 10.45 -0.73
C THR A 120 6.74 10.34 -1.24
N GLY A 121 6.09 11.48 -1.52
CA GLY A 121 4.72 11.53 -2.00
C GLY A 121 4.57 10.94 -3.41
N ILE A 122 5.43 11.33 -4.35
CA ILE A 122 5.37 10.83 -5.73
C ILE A 122 5.71 9.33 -5.78
N VAL A 123 6.87 8.94 -5.23
CA VAL A 123 7.32 7.54 -5.30
C VAL A 123 6.38 6.64 -4.52
N GLY A 124 5.96 7.04 -3.32
CA GLY A 124 4.98 6.29 -2.54
C GLY A 124 3.63 6.15 -3.26
N SER A 125 3.17 7.18 -3.97
CA SER A 125 1.90 7.14 -4.71
C SER A 125 1.97 6.15 -5.87
N VAL A 126 3.07 6.16 -6.61
CA VAL A 126 3.30 5.23 -7.72
C VAL A 126 3.35 3.78 -7.22
N LEU A 127 4.05 3.52 -6.10
CA LEU A 127 4.12 2.19 -5.50
C LEU A 127 2.75 1.68 -5.03
N ILE A 128 1.96 2.53 -4.39
CA ILE A 128 0.58 2.22 -3.98
C ILE A 128 -0.28 1.89 -5.20
N ALA A 129 -0.26 2.75 -6.23
CA ALA A 129 -1.04 2.55 -7.45
C ALA A 129 -0.64 1.25 -8.18
N ALA A 130 0.66 1.01 -8.34
CA ALA A 130 1.17 -0.22 -8.96
C ALA A 130 0.74 -1.47 -8.18
N GLY A 131 0.86 -1.45 -6.84
CA GLY A 131 0.38 -2.52 -5.98
C GLY A 131 -1.13 -2.77 -6.14
N THR A 132 -1.94 -1.71 -6.17
CA THR A 132 -3.39 -1.81 -6.37
C THR A 132 -3.77 -2.40 -7.74
N VAL A 133 -3.06 -2.02 -8.80
CA VAL A 133 -3.29 -2.55 -10.16
C VAL A 133 -2.96 -4.04 -10.23
N LEU A 134 -1.84 -4.46 -9.63
CA LEU A 134 -1.46 -5.89 -9.57
C LEU A 134 -2.54 -6.74 -8.87
N LEU A 135 -3.20 -6.19 -7.84
CA LEU A 135 -4.28 -6.88 -7.11
C LEU A 135 -5.58 -7.05 -7.90
N HIS A 136 -5.75 -6.31 -9.00
CA HIS A 136 -6.91 -6.44 -9.87
C HIS A 136 -6.66 -7.39 -11.06
N ARG A 137 -5.45 -7.95 -11.20
CA ARG A 137 -5.18 -8.95 -12.26
C ARG A 137 -5.96 -10.24 -12.01
N SER A 138 -6.29 -10.95 -13.09
CA SER A 138 -7.09 -12.17 -13.09
C SER A 138 -6.55 -13.25 -12.17
N GLU A 139 -5.23 -13.43 -12.14
CA GLU A 139 -4.53 -14.41 -11.28
C GLU A 139 -4.72 -14.09 -9.79
N ALA A 140 -4.61 -12.82 -9.40
CA ALA A 140 -4.89 -12.38 -8.04
C ALA A 140 -6.39 -12.54 -7.71
N HIS A 141 -7.27 -12.18 -8.63
CA HIS A 141 -8.71 -12.36 -8.47
C HIS A 141 -9.10 -13.81 -8.21
N ALA A 142 -8.52 -14.77 -8.92
CA ALA A 142 -8.77 -16.19 -8.73
C ALA A 142 -8.34 -16.69 -7.34
N TYR A 143 -7.25 -16.17 -6.78
CA TYR A 143 -6.80 -16.51 -5.42
C TYR A 143 -7.77 -16.02 -4.35
N PHE A 144 -8.24 -14.78 -4.46
CA PHE A 144 -9.25 -14.26 -3.56
C PHE A 144 -10.62 -14.92 -3.80
N VAL A 145 -10.85 -15.41 -5.03
CA VAL A 145 -11.96 -16.20 -5.61
C VAL A 145 -12.33 -17.52 -4.90
N ARG A 146 -11.30 -18.18 -4.42
CA ARG A 146 -11.38 -19.49 -3.75
C ARG A 146 -12.07 -19.39 -2.39
#